data_AF-S3E2H2-F1
#
_entry.id   AF-S3E2H2-F1
#
_cell.length_a   1.000
_cell.length_b   1.000
_cell.length_c   1.000
_cell.angle_alpha   90.00
_cell.angle_beta   90.00
_cell.angle_gamma   90.00
#
_symmetry.space_group_name_H-M   'P 1'
#
loop_
_entity.id
_entity.type
_entity.pdbx_description
1 polymer ?
#
loop_
_entity_poly.entity_id
_entity_poly.type
_entity_poly.pdbx_seq_one_letter_code
_entity_poly.pdbx_strand_id
1 'polypeptide(L)'
;MALHVLDNYYLAITLLITVGYQLFFFAIAFSLKFDKLTDFAGGTNFVVLAIITLSFSSVDHELNARQIVASLFIMVWGARLSGFLLFRIIKTGKDDRFDDKRDKFFPFLGFWVFQMIWVWTVSLPVTIINSPNVTQFPQPAFGTGRDIAGVILYGIGIIMESFSDIQKYIFKSKKSDKSAICDKGFFSWSRHPNYFGEIIIQFGIFMICVSPAADGVVTGGAYNALYASILGAFLLTILLLFISGLNLQERPGAKKRYEKDNHWEEYSRYLKQTSILIPFPPQLYEKMPTILKRTIFLEFPMYVFDPAKHSSGAKGQGGAEEGTHAGSASRQNSQGNRQSGDQRPTASGHLLNCYFCKTCGTRLIHSTPGKDIVSVKGGCIEGLDWQSARHIWCKRAMVPIPEGVEKFDEEPTDEAPQKDAPLGSGEDVSFMRGSGGSPDDDAKRTEKRKAKGKEKERIGVEQRPASRERHIQSAARNLTSGETENAAFLASRRMESLRGLRASTELDVAASGLDVKGSDLTSSKERERKRSRRRENERELEKERMARWEKSVREELDKIELERRIESQQRELDELRALQAQKQPSERSMSGPSGSSEAESSRRRPLNVGSSSRRPG
;
A
#
# COMPACT_ATOMS: atom_id res chain seq x y z
N MET A 1 18.20 11.58 -45.89
CA MET A 1 19.23 12.02 -44.94
C MET A 1 18.65 11.77 -43.57
N ALA A 2 19.27 10.94 -42.73
CA ALA A 2 18.75 10.64 -41.41
C ALA A 2 18.58 11.91 -40.57
N LEU A 3 17.43 12.10 -39.94
CA LEU A 3 17.10 13.20 -39.06
C LEU A 3 17.91 13.05 -37.77
N HIS A 4 19.09 13.65 -37.78
CA HIS A 4 19.98 13.71 -36.63
C HIS A 4 19.41 14.70 -35.61
N VAL A 5 18.61 14.21 -34.66
CA VAL A 5 18.01 15.07 -33.62
C VAL A 5 19.09 15.52 -32.62
N LEU A 6 19.68 14.55 -31.91
CA LEU A 6 20.69 14.76 -30.84
C LEU A 6 21.68 13.59 -30.77
N ASP A 7 21.22 12.38 -31.04
CA ASP A 7 22.01 11.17 -31.17
C ASP A 7 21.33 10.18 -32.12
N ASN A 8 22.10 9.27 -32.72
CA ASN A 8 21.59 8.32 -33.72
C ASN A 8 20.87 7.10 -33.11
N TYR A 9 20.74 7.02 -31.77
CA TYR A 9 19.94 6.00 -31.08
C TYR A 9 18.64 6.57 -30.48
N TYR A 10 18.37 7.87 -30.67
CA TYR A 10 17.29 8.62 -30.03
C TYR A 10 17.29 8.59 -28.49
N LEU A 11 18.41 8.23 -27.85
CA LEU A 11 18.50 8.09 -26.39
C LEU A 11 18.41 9.44 -25.67
N ALA A 12 19.12 10.45 -26.15
CA ALA A 12 19.15 11.78 -25.56
C ALA A 12 17.81 12.49 -25.73
N ILE A 13 17.22 12.44 -26.92
CA ILE A 13 15.92 13.08 -27.16
C ILE A 13 14.80 12.43 -26.35
N THR A 14 14.75 11.09 -26.29
CA THR A 14 13.73 10.39 -25.48
C THR A 14 13.93 10.64 -23.98
N LEU A 15 15.17 10.76 -23.51
CA LEU A 15 15.45 11.14 -22.11
C LEU A 15 14.95 12.56 -21.82
N LEU A 16 15.25 13.53 -22.68
CA LEU A 16 14.81 14.92 -22.50
C LEU A 16 13.29 15.06 -22.53
N ILE A 17 12.62 14.37 -23.46
CA ILE A 17 11.14 14.31 -23.52
C ILE A 17 10.61 13.69 -22.22
N THR A 18 11.20 12.58 -21.76
CA THR A 18 10.80 11.93 -20.51
C THR A 18 10.94 12.87 -19.33
N VAL A 19 12.09 13.54 -19.18
CA VAL A 19 12.34 14.49 -18.09
C VAL A 19 11.36 15.66 -18.15
N GLY A 20 11.22 16.30 -19.31
CA GLY A 20 10.30 17.43 -19.48
C GLY A 20 8.84 17.06 -19.19
N TYR A 21 8.38 15.93 -19.74
CA TYR A 21 7.03 15.42 -19.54
C TYR A 21 6.75 15.08 -18.07
N GLN A 22 7.66 14.34 -17.43
CA GLN A 22 7.50 13.95 -16.02
C GLN A 22 7.59 15.16 -15.08
N LEU A 23 8.47 16.14 -15.36
CA LEU A 23 8.55 17.37 -14.56
C LEU A 23 7.32 18.26 -14.73
N PHE A 24 6.73 18.30 -15.93
CA PHE A 24 5.46 19.01 -16.17
C PHE A 24 4.33 18.43 -15.30
N PHE A 25 4.14 17.11 -15.33
CA PHE A 25 3.13 16.46 -14.49
C PHE A 25 3.46 16.52 -13.00
N PHE A 26 4.74 16.46 -12.62
CA PHE A 26 5.17 16.70 -11.25
C PHE A 26 4.77 18.10 -10.78
N ALA A 27 5.00 19.14 -11.58
CA ALA A 27 4.64 20.52 -11.23
C ALA A 27 3.14 20.65 -10.99
N ILE A 28 2.31 20.04 -11.85
CA ILE A 28 0.84 19.99 -11.66
C ILE A 28 0.48 19.22 -10.38
N ALA A 29 1.01 18.01 -10.22
CA ALA A 29 0.68 17.13 -9.10
C ALA A 29 1.12 17.72 -7.75
N PHE A 30 2.27 18.38 -7.70
CA PHE A 30 2.79 19.02 -6.49
C PHE A 30 2.02 20.30 -6.14
N SER A 31 1.75 21.17 -7.12
CA SER A 31 1.00 22.41 -6.91
C SER A 31 -0.46 22.17 -6.55
N LEU A 32 -1.13 21.21 -7.19
CA LEU A 32 -2.54 20.89 -6.95
C LEU A 32 -2.76 19.81 -5.89
N LYS A 33 -1.68 19.25 -5.32
CA LYS A 33 -1.74 18.11 -4.39
C LYS A 33 -2.54 16.94 -4.96
N PHE A 34 -2.36 16.70 -6.26
CA PHE A 34 -3.14 15.77 -7.05
C PHE A 34 -2.29 14.57 -7.47
N ASP A 35 -2.21 13.59 -6.57
CA ASP A 35 -1.46 12.33 -6.70
C ASP A 35 -2.04 11.36 -7.73
N LYS A 36 -3.30 11.56 -8.14
CA LYS A 36 -4.03 10.72 -9.09
C LYS A 36 -3.43 10.71 -10.51
N LEU A 37 -2.62 11.71 -10.86
CA LEU A 37 -1.98 11.82 -12.18
C LEU A 37 -0.66 11.06 -12.30
N THR A 38 -0.08 10.59 -11.20
CA THR A 38 1.26 9.96 -11.20
C THR A 38 1.32 8.74 -12.12
N ASP A 39 0.44 7.77 -11.89
CA ASP A 39 0.33 6.54 -12.70
C ASP A 39 -0.07 6.84 -14.16
N PHE A 40 -0.92 7.86 -14.38
CA PHE A 40 -1.33 8.30 -15.71
C PHE A 40 -0.15 8.86 -16.52
N ALA A 41 0.65 9.74 -15.90
CA ALA A 41 1.83 10.33 -16.50
C ALA A 41 2.89 9.26 -16.83
N GLY A 42 3.05 8.25 -15.97
CA GLY A 42 3.91 7.09 -16.24
C GLY A 42 3.51 6.36 -17.52
N GLY A 43 2.27 5.86 -17.58
CA GLY A 43 1.81 5.03 -18.70
C GLY A 43 1.68 5.79 -20.03
N THR A 44 1.24 7.05 -20.02
CA THR A 44 1.11 7.86 -21.24
C THR A 44 2.45 8.28 -21.83
N ASN A 45 3.51 8.41 -21.00
CA ASN A 45 4.83 8.75 -21.50
C ASN A 45 5.40 7.65 -22.41
N PHE A 46 5.17 6.36 -22.10
CA PHE A 46 5.49 5.25 -23.01
C PHE A 46 4.85 5.41 -24.39
N VAL A 47 3.58 5.81 -24.43
CA VAL A 47 2.83 6.04 -25.67
C VAL A 47 3.46 7.20 -26.45
N VAL A 48 3.75 8.31 -25.78
CA VAL A 48 4.39 9.48 -26.39
C VAL A 48 5.76 9.14 -26.98
N LEU A 49 6.62 8.43 -26.24
CA LEU A 49 7.94 8.03 -26.74
C LEU A 49 7.84 7.11 -27.97
N ALA A 50 6.91 6.16 -27.97
CA ALA A 50 6.69 5.28 -29.11
C ALA A 50 6.21 6.04 -30.36
N ILE A 51 5.24 6.96 -30.21
CA ILE A 51 4.77 7.81 -31.31
C ILE A 51 5.90 8.65 -31.87
N ILE A 52 6.67 9.33 -31.01
CA ILE A 52 7.73 10.24 -31.44
C ILE A 52 8.86 9.49 -32.14
N THR A 53 9.35 8.39 -31.56
CA THR A 53 10.45 7.62 -32.14
C THR A 53 10.04 6.96 -33.47
N LEU A 54 8.82 6.45 -33.58
CA LEU A 54 8.29 5.90 -34.83
C LEU A 54 8.10 7.00 -35.89
N SER A 55 7.62 8.18 -35.49
CA SER A 55 7.45 9.33 -36.38
C SER A 55 8.78 9.81 -36.94
N PHE A 56 9.81 9.94 -36.10
CA PHE A 56 11.15 10.29 -36.57
C PHE A 56 11.73 9.25 -37.53
N SER A 57 11.53 7.95 -37.24
CA SER A 57 11.96 6.88 -38.14
C SER A 57 11.30 6.97 -39.53
N SER A 58 10.02 7.34 -39.58
CA SER A 58 9.24 7.43 -40.83
C SER A 58 9.67 8.54 -41.79
N VAL A 59 10.40 9.55 -41.29
CA VAL A 59 10.88 10.66 -42.12
C VAL A 59 12.02 10.20 -43.03
N ASP A 60 12.84 9.26 -42.55
CA ASP A 60 14.09 8.89 -43.19
C ASP A 60 14.02 7.58 -43.96
N HIS A 61 13.15 6.67 -43.52
CA HIS A 61 13.05 5.32 -44.04
C HIS A 61 11.59 4.86 -44.09
N GLU A 62 11.29 3.96 -45.02
CA GLU A 62 10.01 3.25 -45.00
C GLU A 62 9.90 2.41 -43.72
N LEU A 63 8.73 2.50 -43.07
CA LEU A 63 8.50 1.82 -41.80
C LEU A 63 8.43 0.31 -41.99
N ASN A 64 9.26 -0.40 -41.24
CA ASN A 64 9.25 -1.86 -41.23
C ASN A 64 8.13 -2.38 -40.31
N ALA A 65 7.53 -3.51 -40.69
CA ALA A 65 6.45 -4.14 -39.90
C ALA A 65 6.86 -4.38 -38.43
N ARG A 66 8.13 -4.73 -38.18
CA ARG A 66 8.68 -4.93 -36.82
C ARG A 66 8.61 -3.67 -35.95
N GLN A 67 8.94 -2.51 -36.52
CA GLN A 67 8.90 -1.21 -35.82
C GLN A 67 7.47 -0.83 -35.47
N ILE A 68 6.55 -1.03 -36.42
CA ILE A 68 5.13 -0.75 -36.25
C ILE A 68 4.54 -1.66 -35.15
N VAL A 69 4.76 -2.97 -35.22
CA VAL A 69 4.24 -3.94 -34.25
C VAL A 69 4.78 -3.67 -32.85
N ALA A 70 6.09 -3.50 -32.69
CA ALA A 70 6.71 -3.22 -31.38
C ALA A 70 6.20 -1.90 -30.77
N SER A 71 6.07 -0.86 -31.60
CA SER A 71 5.53 0.43 -31.16
C SER A 71 4.06 0.32 -30.79
N LEU A 72 3.23 -0.39 -31.56
CA LEU A 72 1.83 -0.63 -31.22
C LEU A 72 1.69 -1.41 -29.91
N PHE A 73 2.55 -2.40 -29.67
CA PHE A 73 2.51 -3.21 -28.46
C PHE A 73 2.77 -2.39 -27.20
N ILE A 74 3.81 -1.55 -27.21
CA ILE A 74 4.09 -0.67 -26.07
C ILE A 74 3.04 0.43 -25.92
N MET A 75 2.47 0.95 -27.02
CA MET A 75 1.40 1.95 -26.98
C MET A 75 0.11 1.38 -26.38
N VAL A 76 -0.32 0.20 -26.85
CA VAL A 76 -1.52 -0.47 -26.34
C VAL A 76 -1.36 -0.83 -24.86
N TRP A 77 -0.19 -1.36 -24.48
CA TRP A 77 0.11 -1.68 -23.09
C TRP A 77 0.11 -0.41 -22.21
N GLY A 78 0.82 0.65 -22.62
CA GLY A 78 0.91 1.90 -21.88
C GLY A 78 -0.44 2.62 -21.75
N ALA A 79 -1.25 2.64 -22.81
CA ALA A 79 -2.61 3.20 -22.80
C ALA A 79 -3.54 2.39 -21.90
N ARG A 80 -3.48 1.05 -21.94
CA ARG A 80 -4.25 0.18 -21.06
C ARG A 80 -3.88 0.37 -19.60
N LEU A 81 -2.57 0.37 -19.29
CA LEU A 81 -2.06 0.51 -17.94
C LEU A 81 -2.46 1.86 -17.33
N SER A 82 -2.20 2.95 -18.04
CA SER A 82 -2.58 4.30 -17.60
C SER A 82 -4.10 4.45 -17.46
N GLY A 83 -4.88 3.97 -18.44
CA GLY A 83 -6.34 4.05 -18.42
C GLY A 83 -6.95 3.28 -17.26
N PHE A 84 -6.51 2.03 -17.01
CA PHE A 84 -7.01 1.22 -15.92
C PHE A 84 -6.64 1.80 -14.55
N LEU A 85 -5.39 2.22 -14.36
CA LEU A 85 -4.94 2.81 -13.09
C LEU A 85 -5.66 4.13 -12.79
N LEU A 86 -5.83 4.99 -13.82
CA LEU A 86 -6.59 6.23 -13.70
C LEU A 86 -8.05 5.97 -13.35
N PHE A 87 -8.71 5.05 -14.05
CA PHE A 87 -10.08 4.65 -13.75
C PHE A 87 -10.22 4.14 -12.29
N ARG A 88 -9.30 3.26 -11.87
CA ARG A 88 -9.30 2.68 -10.53
C ARG A 88 -9.14 3.73 -9.45
N ILE A 89 -8.21 4.68 -9.62
CA ILE A 89 -7.97 5.73 -8.61
C ILE A 89 -9.11 6.73 -8.53
N ILE A 90 -9.74 7.08 -9.67
CA ILE A 90 -10.93 7.94 -9.70
C ILE A 90 -12.07 7.28 -8.92
N LYS A 91 -12.27 5.96 -9.07
CA LYS A 91 -13.31 5.21 -8.35
C LYS A 91 -12.99 4.93 -6.88
N THR A 92 -11.72 4.67 -6.53
CA THR A 92 -11.30 4.34 -5.16
C THR A 92 -11.09 5.59 -4.30
N GLY A 93 -10.81 6.73 -4.93
CA GLY A 93 -10.76 8.05 -4.29
C GLY A 93 -9.40 8.45 -3.71
N LYS A 94 -8.56 7.48 -3.29
CA LYS A 94 -7.28 7.73 -2.61
C LYS A 94 -6.21 6.69 -2.93
N ASP A 95 -4.95 7.10 -2.99
CA ASP A 95 -3.78 6.22 -3.08
C ASP A 95 -2.94 6.32 -1.79
N ASP A 96 -2.95 5.25 -1.00
CA ASP A 96 -2.24 5.18 0.28
C ASP A 96 -0.71 5.30 0.11
N ARG A 97 -0.14 5.09 -1.10
CA ARG A 97 1.30 5.18 -1.36
C ARG A 97 1.87 6.59 -1.18
N PHE A 98 1.03 7.62 -1.29
CA PHE A 98 1.45 9.02 -1.31
C PHE A 98 1.08 9.82 -0.06
N ASP A 99 0.39 9.21 0.91
CA ASP A 99 -0.12 9.90 2.10
C ASP A 99 0.96 10.66 2.88
N ASP A 100 2.15 10.09 3.04
CA ASP A 100 3.25 10.71 3.79
C ASP A 100 4.30 11.42 2.92
N LYS A 101 4.08 11.43 1.60
CA LYS A 101 5.05 11.92 0.59
C LYS A 101 4.58 13.17 -0.14
N ARG A 102 3.29 13.31 -0.44
CA ARG A 102 2.75 14.42 -1.27
C ARG A 102 3.03 15.82 -0.72
N ASP A 103 3.26 15.92 0.58
CA ASP A 103 3.56 17.18 1.26
C ASP A 103 5.03 17.51 1.37
N LYS A 104 5.91 16.58 0.96
CA LYS A 104 7.36 16.74 1.02
C LYS A 104 7.91 16.80 -0.40
N PHE A 105 8.47 17.95 -0.77
CA PHE A 105 8.99 18.19 -2.10
C PHE A 105 10.01 17.13 -2.55
N PHE A 106 11.08 16.89 -1.79
CA PHE A 106 12.15 15.97 -2.21
C PHE A 106 11.74 14.50 -2.27
N PRO A 107 11.02 13.92 -1.28
CA PRO A 107 10.50 12.56 -1.38
C PRO A 107 9.52 12.37 -2.54
N PHE A 108 8.69 13.38 -2.83
CA PHE A 108 7.79 13.32 -3.97
C PHE A 108 8.58 13.41 -5.28
N LEU A 109 9.50 14.36 -5.44
CA LEU A 109 10.37 14.47 -6.61
C LEU A 109 11.19 13.19 -6.86
N GLY A 110 11.71 12.56 -5.79
CA GLY A 110 12.43 11.29 -5.90
C GLY A 110 11.59 10.17 -6.52
N PHE A 111 10.29 10.12 -6.24
CA PHE A 111 9.36 9.19 -6.91
C PHE A 111 9.26 9.48 -8.42
N TRP A 112 9.17 10.76 -8.82
CA TRP A 112 9.11 11.15 -10.23
C TRP A 112 10.42 10.88 -10.97
N VAL A 113 11.58 11.10 -10.35
CA VAL A 113 12.88 10.74 -10.92
C VAL A 113 12.98 9.23 -11.14
N PHE A 114 12.55 8.44 -10.17
CA PHE A 114 12.49 6.99 -10.33
C PHE A 114 11.53 6.58 -11.46
N GLN A 115 10.39 7.26 -11.59
CA GLN A 115 9.46 7.07 -12.71
C GLN A 115 10.10 7.43 -14.06
N MET A 116 10.91 8.49 -14.14
CA MET A 116 11.66 8.84 -15.37
C MET A 116 12.62 7.72 -15.78
N ILE A 117 13.41 7.20 -14.83
CA ILE A 117 14.36 6.10 -15.08
C ILE A 117 13.61 4.85 -15.55
N TRP A 118 12.49 4.53 -14.90
CA TRP A 118 11.65 3.40 -15.27
C TRP A 118 11.11 3.54 -16.70
N VAL A 119 10.44 4.64 -17.02
CA VAL A 119 9.86 4.85 -18.36
C VAL A 119 10.92 4.81 -19.44
N TRP A 120 12.02 5.53 -19.24
CA TRP A 120 13.08 5.61 -20.24
C TRP A 120 13.74 4.25 -20.48
N THR A 121 14.09 3.52 -19.42
CA THR A 121 14.78 2.23 -19.54
C THR A 121 13.88 1.14 -20.13
N VAL A 122 12.59 1.10 -19.74
CA VAL A 122 11.63 0.11 -20.27
C VAL A 122 11.28 0.39 -21.74
N SER A 123 11.37 1.66 -22.18
CA SER A 123 11.13 2.04 -23.58
C SER A 123 12.29 1.70 -24.52
N LEU A 124 13.48 1.35 -24.00
CA LEU A 124 14.70 1.17 -24.79
C LEU A 124 14.55 0.23 -26.00
N PRO A 125 13.89 -0.94 -25.92
CA PRO A 125 13.75 -1.82 -27.08
C PRO A 125 13.10 -1.12 -28.27
N VAL A 126 12.01 -0.37 -28.01
CA VAL A 126 11.26 0.37 -29.03
C VAL A 126 12.01 1.62 -29.50
N THR A 127 12.66 2.34 -28.59
CA THR A 127 13.50 3.50 -28.95
C THR A 127 14.63 3.09 -29.89
N ILE A 128 15.34 2.00 -29.59
CA ILE A 128 16.52 1.57 -30.33
C ILE A 128 16.15 0.98 -31.69
N ILE A 129 15.11 0.14 -31.79
CA ILE A 129 14.66 -0.40 -33.09
C ILE A 129 14.16 0.68 -34.05
N ASN A 130 13.64 1.80 -33.51
CA ASN A 130 13.21 2.95 -34.31
C ASN A 130 14.37 3.87 -34.72
N SER A 131 15.58 3.65 -34.20
CA SER A 131 16.69 4.58 -34.36
C SER A 131 17.46 4.46 -35.68
N PRO A 132 18.03 5.56 -36.21
CA PRO A 132 18.81 5.58 -37.45
C PRO A 132 19.97 4.57 -37.45
N ASN A 133 20.62 4.38 -36.29
CA ASN A 133 21.71 3.42 -36.19
C ASN A 133 21.29 1.97 -36.42
N VAL A 134 20.01 1.63 -36.22
CA VAL A 134 19.47 0.31 -36.54
C VAL A 134 18.87 0.31 -37.95
N THR A 135 18.10 1.34 -38.33
CA THR A 135 17.39 1.38 -39.62
C THR A 135 18.30 1.59 -40.83
N GLN A 136 19.54 2.05 -40.63
CA GLN A 136 20.54 2.11 -41.71
C GLN A 136 20.90 0.73 -42.29
N PHE A 137 20.67 -0.35 -41.52
CA PHE A 137 20.88 -1.73 -41.99
C PHE A 137 19.62 -2.25 -42.69
N PRO A 138 19.76 -3.12 -43.72
CA PRO A 138 18.62 -3.84 -44.29
C PRO A 138 17.88 -4.60 -43.19
N GLN A 139 16.57 -4.42 -43.07
CA GLN A 139 15.81 -5.10 -42.03
C GLN A 139 15.31 -6.46 -42.52
N PRO A 140 15.49 -7.55 -41.76
CA PRO A 140 14.94 -8.84 -42.14
C PRO A 140 13.42 -8.80 -42.09
N ALA A 141 12.78 -9.57 -42.98
CA ALA A 141 11.33 -9.67 -43.05
C ALA A 141 10.73 -10.05 -41.68
N PHE A 142 9.55 -9.52 -41.40
CA PHE A 142 8.81 -9.85 -40.19
C PHE A 142 8.17 -11.23 -40.31
N GLY A 143 8.01 -11.93 -39.18
CA GLY A 143 7.42 -13.27 -39.13
C GLY A 143 8.46 -14.38 -38.93
N THR A 144 9.66 -14.04 -38.47
CA THR A 144 10.62 -15.05 -37.99
C THR A 144 10.04 -15.79 -36.78
N GLY A 145 10.59 -16.96 -36.44
CA GLY A 145 10.15 -17.70 -35.25
C GLY A 145 10.23 -16.88 -33.95
N ARG A 146 11.19 -15.94 -33.86
CA ARG A 146 11.32 -15.03 -32.71
C ARG A 146 10.23 -13.96 -32.70
N ASP A 147 9.89 -13.39 -33.86
CA ASP A 147 8.77 -12.44 -33.96
C ASP A 147 7.46 -13.11 -33.55
N ILE A 148 7.20 -14.33 -34.04
CA ILE A 148 5.98 -15.10 -33.71
C ILE A 148 5.93 -15.39 -32.20
N ALA A 149 7.04 -15.85 -31.62
CA ALA A 149 7.11 -16.09 -30.17
C ALA A 149 6.87 -14.80 -29.37
N GLY A 150 7.45 -13.68 -29.79
CA GLY A 150 7.24 -12.37 -29.16
C GLY A 150 5.79 -11.89 -29.23
N VAL A 151 5.12 -12.08 -30.37
CA VAL A 151 3.69 -11.77 -30.55
C VAL A 151 2.81 -12.65 -29.66
N ILE A 152 3.10 -13.94 -29.57
CA ILE A 152 2.37 -14.88 -28.71
C ILE A 152 2.54 -14.50 -27.24
N LEU A 153 3.77 -14.22 -26.77
CA LEU A 153 4.01 -13.81 -25.39
C LEU A 153 3.34 -12.48 -25.05
N TYR A 154 3.36 -11.51 -25.97
CA TYR A 154 2.62 -10.27 -25.81
C TYR A 154 1.11 -10.53 -25.67
N GLY A 155 0.54 -11.35 -26.55
CA GLY A 155 -0.88 -11.73 -26.51
C GLY A 155 -1.29 -12.41 -25.21
N ILE A 156 -0.52 -13.39 -24.74
CA ILE A 156 -0.76 -14.05 -23.44
C ILE A 156 -0.63 -13.02 -22.31
N GLY A 157 0.38 -12.17 -22.37
CA GLY A 157 0.66 -11.17 -21.34
C GLY A 157 -0.45 -10.15 -21.19
N ILE A 158 -0.90 -9.55 -22.28
CA ILE A 158 -1.95 -8.52 -22.27
C ILE A 158 -3.29 -9.10 -21.81
N ILE A 159 -3.60 -10.36 -22.18
CA ILE A 159 -4.79 -11.06 -21.71
C ILE A 159 -4.70 -11.30 -20.21
N MET A 160 -3.60 -11.89 -19.72
CA MET A 160 -3.46 -12.17 -18.28
C MET A 160 -3.47 -10.90 -17.45
N GLU A 161 -2.74 -9.86 -17.85
CA GLU A 161 -2.72 -8.57 -17.16
C GLU A 161 -4.13 -7.97 -17.08
N SER A 162 -4.78 -7.80 -18.22
CA SER A 162 -6.09 -7.13 -18.31
C SER A 162 -7.18 -7.89 -17.57
N PHE A 163 -7.29 -9.20 -17.79
CA PHE A 163 -8.32 -10.01 -17.13
C PHE A 163 -8.09 -10.12 -15.63
N SER A 164 -6.83 -10.24 -15.18
CA SER A 164 -6.54 -10.30 -13.75
C SER A 164 -6.87 -9.00 -13.04
N ASP A 165 -6.54 -7.87 -13.65
CA ASP A 165 -6.89 -6.55 -13.12
C ASP A 165 -8.41 -6.35 -13.02
N ILE A 166 -9.15 -6.70 -14.07
CA ILE A 166 -10.62 -6.64 -14.08
C ILE A 166 -11.23 -7.60 -13.05
N GLN A 167 -10.75 -8.85 -12.99
CA GLN A 167 -11.20 -9.84 -12.01
C GLN A 167 -11.02 -9.32 -10.57
N LYS A 168 -9.83 -8.80 -10.25
CA LYS A 168 -9.52 -8.25 -8.92
C LYS A 168 -10.38 -7.03 -8.60
N TYR A 169 -10.61 -6.15 -9.58
CA TYR A 169 -11.45 -4.97 -9.41
C TYR A 169 -12.93 -5.34 -9.16
N ILE A 170 -13.50 -6.21 -9.99
CA ILE A 170 -14.89 -6.68 -9.84
C ILE A 170 -15.07 -7.40 -8.51
N PHE A 171 -14.13 -8.27 -8.13
CA PHE A 171 -14.18 -8.99 -6.86
C PHE A 171 -14.23 -8.03 -5.67
N LYS A 172 -13.33 -7.03 -5.63
CA LYS A 172 -13.29 -6.01 -4.57
C LYS A 172 -14.51 -5.08 -4.56
N SER A 173 -15.14 -4.86 -5.71
CA SER A 173 -16.29 -3.97 -5.83
C SER A 173 -17.60 -4.65 -5.42
N LYS A 174 -17.72 -5.97 -5.61
CA LYS A 174 -18.94 -6.75 -5.29
C LYS A 174 -18.99 -7.28 -3.86
N LYS A 175 -17.85 -7.51 -3.21
CA LYS A 175 -17.81 -8.10 -1.87
C LYS A 175 -17.94 -7.03 -0.79
N SER A 176 -18.91 -7.21 0.11
CA SER A 176 -19.06 -6.38 1.32
C SER A 176 -17.89 -6.57 2.28
N ASP A 177 -17.37 -7.81 2.35
CA ASP A 177 -16.19 -8.11 3.15
C ASP A 177 -14.91 -7.74 2.39
N LYS A 178 -14.27 -6.65 2.84
CA LYS A 178 -13.00 -6.15 2.28
C LYS A 178 -11.81 -7.07 2.57
N SER A 179 -11.97 -8.05 3.46
CA SER A 179 -10.94 -9.02 3.80
C SER A 179 -11.01 -10.30 2.96
N ALA A 180 -12.06 -10.50 2.17
CA ALA A 180 -12.20 -11.67 1.31
C ALA A 180 -11.00 -11.86 0.35
N ILE A 181 -10.66 -13.13 0.08
CA ILE A 181 -9.52 -13.52 -0.75
C ILE A 181 -10.02 -13.81 -2.16
N CYS A 182 -9.37 -13.22 -3.16
CA CYS A 182 -9.65 -13.51 -4.56
C CYS A 182 -8.88 -14.77 -4.96
N ASP A 183 -9.53 -15.92 -4.95
CA ASP A 183 -8.96 -17.24 -5.23
C ASP A 183 -9.55 -17.88 -6.52
N LYS A 184 -10.13 -17.07 -7.41
CA LYS A 184 -10.83 -17.52 -8.64
C LYS A 184 -10.13 -17.05 -9.90
N GLY A 185 -10.38 -17.74 -11.01
CA GLY A 185 -9.81 -17.37 -12.32
C GLY A 185 -8.29 -17.48 -12.30
N PHE A 186 -7.60 -16.46 -12.84
CA PHE A 186 -6.13 -16.47 -12.86
C PHE A 186 -5.52 -16.43 -11.47
N PHE A 187 -6.22 -15.85 -10.49
CA PHE A 187 -5.77 -15.84 -9.10
C PHE A 187 -5.77 -17.23 -8.45
N SER A 188 -6.45 -18.21 -9.03
CA SER A 188 -6.33 -19.60 -8.57
C SER A 188 -5.03 -20.27 -9.03
N TRP A 189 -4.35 -19.75 -10.07
CA TRP A 189 -3.13 -20.36 -10.63
C TRP A 189 -1.86 -19.60 -10.25
N SER A 190 -1.98 -18.29 -9.99
CA SER A 190 -0.89 -17.42 -9.55
C SER A 190 -1.43 -16.38 -8.59
N ARG A 191 -0.65 -15.95 -7.60
CA ARG A 191 -1.00 -14.85 -6.69
C ARG A 191 -0.90 -13.49 -7.37
N HIS A 192 0.00 -13.35 -8.34
CA HIS A 192 0.23 -12.11 -9.10
C HIS A 192 0.23 -12.36 -10.62
N PRO A 193 -0.88 -12.84 -11.18
CA PRO A 193 -0.98 -13.14 -12.62
C PRO A 193 -0.85 -11.88 -13.47
N ASN A 194 -1.26 -10.73 -12.95
CA ASN A 194 -1.08 -9.44 -13.62
C ASN A 194 0.40 -9.06 -13.75
N TYR A 195 1.22 -9.31 -12.74
CA TYR A 195 2.67 -9.04 -12.81
C TYR A 195 3.39 -10.00 -13.73
N PHE A 196 2.99 -11.28 -13.74
CA PHE A 196 3.52 -12.23 -14.71
C PHE A 196 3.20 -11.79 -16.14
N GLY A 197 1.96 -11.32 -16.39
CA GLY A 197 1.55 -10.75 -17.67
C GLY A 197 2.43 -9.59 -18.11
N GLU A 198 2.65 -8.63 -17.21
CA GLU A 198 3.49 -7.45 -17.48
C GLU A 198 4.95 -7.83 -17.82
N ILE A 199 5.52 -8.80 -17.10
CA ILE A 199 6.88 -9.29 -17.35
C ILE A 199 6.99 -9.91 -18.75
N ILE A 200 6.08 -10.82 -19.11
CA ILE A 200 6.16 -11.49 -20.43
C ILE A 200 5.85 -10.55 -21.60
N ILE A 201 5.07 -9.48 -21.39
CA ILE A 201 4.90 -8.40 -22.39
C ILE A 201 6.25 -7.78 -22.72
N GLN A 202 7.04 -7.38 -21.71
CA GLN A 202 8.32 -6.71 -21.95
C GLN A 202 9.35 -7.64 -22.59
N PHE A 203 9.40 -8.91 -22.18
CA PHE A 203 10.25 -9.90 -22.85
C PHE A 203 9.78 -10.17 -24.29
N GLY A 204 8.47 -10.17 -24.55
CA GLY A 204 7.88 -10.29 -25.88
C GLY A 204 8.30 -9.14 -26.80
N ILE A 205 8.16 -7.90 -26.34
CA ILE A 205 8.57 -6.69 -27.08
C ILE A 205 10.08 -6.73 -27.34
N PHE A 206 10.89 -7.06 -26.33
CA PHE A 206 12.34 -7.19 -26.50
C PHE A 206 12.71 -8.23 -27.57
N MET A 207 12.10 -9.42 -27.56
CA MET A 207 12.38 -10.46 -28.56
C MET A 207 12.08 -10.01 -29.99
N ILE A 208 10.99 -9.27 -30.18
CA ILE A 208 10.69 -8.67 -31.49
C ILE A 208 11.79 -7.68 -31.87
N CYS A 209 12.12 -6.73 -30.99
CA CYS A 209 13.09 -5.67 -31.27
C CYS A 209 14.51 -6.20 -31.53
N VAL A 210 14.96 -7.24 -30.82
CA VAL A 210 16.33 -7.78 -30.94
C VAL A 210 16.53 -8.66 -32.19
N SER A 211 15.45 -9.05 -32.88
CA SER A 211 15.52 -9.99 -34.00
C SER A 211 16.53 -9.61 -35.11
N PRO A 212 16.64 -8.35 -35.57
CA PRO A 212 17.64 -7.96 -36.57
C PRO A 212 19.10 -8.19 -36.12
N ALA A 213 19.39 -8.05 -34.83
CA ALA A 213 20.70 -8.36 -34.27
C ALA A 213 20.90 -9.87 -34.10
N ALA A 214 19.85 -10.60 -33.70
CA ALA A 214 19.90 -12.05 -33.52
C ALA A 214 20.05 -12.82 -34.84
N ASP A 215 19.59 -12.24 -35.96
CA ASP A 215 19.77 -12.78 -37.31
C ASP A 215 21.11 -12.38 -37.94
N GLY A 216 21.94 -11.59 -37.24
CA GLY A 216 23.27 -11.18 -37.68
C GLY A 216 23.29 -10.09 -38.76
N VAL A 217 22.14 -9.48 -39.05
CA VAL A 217 22.03 -8.43 -40.09
C VAL A 217 22.55 -7.08 -39.58
N VAL A 218 22.25 -6.77 -38.32
CA VAL A 218 22.76 -5.57 -37.65
C VAL A 218 24.09 -5.89 -36.98
N THR A 219 25.09 -5.03 -37.19
CA THR A 219 26.46 -5.22 -36.67
C THR A 219 26.96 -3.99 -35.89
N GLY A 220 28.11 -4.13 -35.23
CA GLY A 220 28.77 -3.03 -34.53
C GLY A 220 28.00 -2.53 -33.30
N GLY A 221 27.96 -1.21 -33.11
CA GLY A 221 27.31 -0.60 -31.94
C GLY A 221 25.81 -0.89 -31.85
N ALA A 222 25.13 -0.99 -33.00
CA ALA A 222 23.68 -1.22 -33.06
C ALA A 222 23.29 -2.62 -32.58
N TYR A 223 24.15 -3.62 -32.87
CA TYR A 223 24.02 -4.97 -32.32
C TYR A 223 24.05 -4.94 -30.79
N ASN A 224 25.06 -4.28 -30.23
CA ASN A 224 25.23 -4.17 -28.78
C ASN A 224 24.06 -3.42 -28.13
N ALA A 225 23.59 -2.34 -28.75
CA ALA A 225 22.47 -1.55 -28.25
C ALA A 225 21.16 -2.35 -28.21
N LEU A 226 20.85 -3.11 -29.27
CA LEU A 226 19.65 -3.95 -29.32
C LEU A 226 19.66 -5.01 -28.22
N TYR A 227 20.78 -5.68 -27.97
CA TYR A 227 20.89 -6.63 -26.84
C TYR A 227 20.84 -5.93 -25.48
N ALA A 228 21.52 -4.78 -25.33
CA ALA A 228 21.49 -4.00 -24.09
C ALA A 228 20.08 -3.50 -23.73
N SER A 229 19.18 -3.37 -24.71
CA SER A 229 17.78 -2.99 -24.46
C SER A 229 17.01 -3.98 -23.56
N ILE A 230 17.51 -5.22 -23.38
CA ILE A 230 16.96 -6.19 -22.42
C ILE A 230 16.94 -5.67 -20.97
N LEU A 231 17.79 -4.67 -20.67
CA LEU A 231 17.80 -3.97 -19.40
C LEU A 231 16.41 -3.41 -19.04
N GLY A 232 15.59 -3.03 -20.01
CA GLY A 232 14.20 -2.62 -19.78
C GLY A 232 13.37 -3.72 -19.13
N ALA A 233 13.35 -4.92 -19.73
CA ALA A 233 12.60 -6.06 -19.22
C ALA A 233 13.11 -6.52 -17.85
N PHE A 234 14.42 -6.55 -17.65
CA PHE A 234 15.01 -6.88 -16.34
C PHE A 234 14.72 -5.83 -15.28
N LEU A 235 14.84 -4.54 -15.61
CA LEU A 235 14.51 -3.46 -14.68
C LEU A 235 13.07 -3.61 -14.22
N LEU A 236 12.11 -3.72 -15.15
CA LEU A 236 10.70 -3.91 -14.79
C LEU A 236 10.50 -5.13 -13.88
N THR A 237 11.11 -6.26 -14.23
CA THR A 237 11.04 -7.48 -13.44
C THR A 237 11.57 -7.26 -12.02
N ILE A 238 12.72 -6.61 -11.87
CA ILE A 238 13.32 -6.28 -10.56
C ILE A 238 12.40 -5.33 -9.77
N LEU A 239 11.79 -4.34 -10.43
CA LEU A 239 10.86 -3.41 -9.78
C LEU A 239 9.64 -4.12 -9.22
N LEU A 240 9.07 -5.06 -9.98
CA LEU A 240 7.92 -5.85 -9.59
C LEU A 240 8.27 -6.85 -8.47
N LEU A 241 9.40 -7.55 -8.58
CA LEU A 241 9.80 -8.54 -7.59
C LEU A 241 10.25 -7.90 -6.26
N PHE A 242 11.10 -6.89 -6.29
CA PHE A 242 11.86 -6.49 -5.10
C PHE A 242 11.48 -5.12 -4.53
N ILE A 243 11.05 -4.18 -5.37
CA ILE A 243 10.91 -2.77 -4.94
C ILE A 243 9.44 -2.42 -4.64
N SER A 244 8.57 -2.54 -5.64
CA SER A 244 7.22 -1.94 -5.59
C SER A 244 6.06 -2.92 -5.73
N GLY A 245 6.29 -4.13 -6.26
CA GLY A 245 5.24 -5.12 -6.48
C GLY A 245 5.05 -6.08 -5.32
N LEU A 246 5.70 -7.25 -5.41
CA LEU A 246 5.49 -8.40 -4.53
C LEU A 246 5.94 -8.15 -3.08
N ASN A 247 7.09 -7.51 -2.89
CA ASN A 247 7.64 -7.23 -1.55
C ASN A 247 6.68 -6.42 -0.67
N LEU A 248 5.94 -5.46 -1.26
CA LEU A 248 4.98 -4.63 -0.53
C LEU A 248 3.64 -5.33 -0.27
N GLN A 249 3.29 -6.35 -1.05
CA GLN A 249 1.98 -7.01 -0.99
C GLN A 249 1.99 -8.33 -0.23
N GLU A 250 3.02 -9.16 -0.39
CA GLU A 250 3.05 -10.52 0.13
C GLU A 250 3.20 -10.54 1.65
N ARG A 251 4.41 -10.31 2.16
CA ARG A 251 4.70 -10.40 3.59
C ARG A 251 3.95 -9.35 4.42
N PRO A 252 3.91 -8.05 4.04
CA PRO A 252 3.14 -7.06 4.79
C PRO A 252 1.63 -7.32 4.74
N GLY A 253 1.11 -7.80 3.60
CA GLY A 253 -0.30 -8.15 3.46
C GLY A 253 -0.69 -9.35 4.33
N ALA A 254 0.14 -10.40 4.34
CA ALA A 254 -0.02 -11.56 5.21
C ALA A 254 0.02 -11.17 6.68
N LYS A 255 1.02 -10.36 7.09
CA LYS A 255 1.15 -9.84 8.45
C LYS A 255 -0.11 -9.09 8.90
N LYS A 256 -0.59 -8.14 8.08
CA LYS A 256 -1.80 -7.35 8.39
C LYS A 256 -3.06 -8.21 8.53
N ARG A 257 -3.16 -9.31 7.77
CA ARG A 257 -4.29 -10.26 7.87
C ARG A 257 -4.20 -11.10 9.14
N TYR A 258 -3.01 -11.58 9.48
CA TYR A 258 -2.76 -12.31 10.72
C TYR A 258 -3.05 -11.48 11.96
N GLU A 259 -2.53 -10.25 12.05
CA GLU A 259 -2.71 -9.36 13.21
C GLU A 259 -4.16 -8.94 13.46
N LYS A 260 -5.00 -8.95 12.42
CA LYS A 260 -6.42 -8.57 12.49
C LYS A 260 -7.37 -9.77 12.52
N ASP A 261 -6.83 -10.99 12.53
CA ASP A 261 -7.57 -12.25 12.40
C ASP A 261 -8.56 -12.29 11.22
N ASN A 262 -8.15 -11.68 10.11
CA ASN A 262 -8.98 -11.50 8.92
C ASN A 262 -8.80 -12.68 7.94
N HIS A 263 -9.52 -13.77 8.19
CA HIS A 263 -9.50 -15.01 7.39
C HIS A 263 -8.08 -15.58 7.22
N TRP A 264 -7.28 -15.52 8.29
CA TRP A 264 -5.87 -15.91 8.24
C TRP A 264 -5.68 -17.37 7.81
N GLU A 265 -6.51 -18.29 8.32
CA GLU A 265 -6.40 -19.71 7.99
C GLU A 265 -6.61 -19.99 6.50
N GLU A 266 -7.64 -19.39 5.91
CA GLU A 266 -7.93 -19.48 4.47
C GLU A 266 -6.80 -18.84 3.64
N TYR A 267 -6.30 -17.68 4.09
CA TYR A 267 -5.21 -16.99 3.39
C TYR A 267 -3.91 -17.79 3.44
N SER A 268 -3.57 -18.35 4.60
CA SER A 268 -2.38 -19.19 4.77
C SER A 268 -2.44 -20.44 3.89
N ARG A 269 -3.63 -21.05 3.74
CA ARG A 269 -3.84 -22.16 2.79
C ARG A 269 -3.63 -21.70 1.35
N TYR A 270 -4.22 -20.56 0.98
CA TYR A 270 -4.06 -19.97 -0.35
C TYR A 270 -2.58 -19.69 -0.70
N LEU A 271 -1.80 -19.14 0.23
CA LEU A 271 -0.36 -18.89 0.03
C LEU A 271 0.44 -20.18 -0.22
N LYS A 272 0.07 -21.29 0.42
CA LYS A 272 0.75 -22.59 0.27
C LYS A 272 0.40 -23.32 -1.03
N GLN A 273 -0.83 -23.14 -1.49
CA GLN A 273 -1.40 -23.83 -2.65
C GLN A 273 -1.21 -23.07 -3.96
N THR A 274 -1.01 -21.75 -3.91
CA THR A 274 -0.97 -20.92 -5.13
C THR A 274 0.43 -20.41 -5.40
N SER A 275 0.91 -20.65 -6.62
CA SER A 275 2.18 -20.10 -7.09
C SER A 275 2.23 -18.59 -6.93
N ILE A 276 3.41 -18.04 -6.61
CA ILE A 276 3.55 -16.60 -6.39
C ILE A 276 3.43 -15.78 -7.67
N LEU A 277 4.06 -16.23 -8.76
CA LEU A 277 4.18 -15.47 -10.00
C LEU A 277 3.82 -16.29 -11.23
N ILE A 278 4.55 -17.39 -11.50
CA ILE A 278 4.35 -18.22 -12.69
C ILE A 278 3.07 -19.05 -12.52
N PRO A 279 2.04 -18.92 -13.39
CA PRO A 279 0.80 -19.68 -13.29
C PRO A 279 1.05 -21.18 -13.25
N PHE A 280 0.50 -21.86 -12.24
CA PHE A 280 0.69 -23.29 -12.04
C PHE A 280 -0.51 -23.94 -11.33
N PRO A 281 -0.86 -25.21 -11.64
CA PRO A 281 -1.98 -25.88 -10.99
C PRO A 281 -1.78 -26.02 -9.47
N PRO A 282 -2.75 -25.59 -8.63
CA PRO A 282 -2.61 -25.59 -7.17
C PRO A 282 -2.34 -26.94 -6.53
N GLN A 283 -2.95 -27.99 -7.08
CA GLN A 283 -2.84 -29.36 -6.57
C GLN A 283 -1.42 -29.91 -6.69
N LEU A 284 -0.68 -29.42 -7.69
CA LEU A 284 0.72 -29.77 -7.91
C LEU A 284 1.64 -28.83 -7.12
N TYR A 285 1.31 -27.54 -7.07
CA TYR A 285 2.10 -26.56 -6.32
C TYR A 285 2.14 -26.90 -4.83
N GLU A 286 1.01 -27.26 -4.22
CA GLU A 286 0.92 -27.56 -2.80
C GLU A 286 1.92 -28.64 -2.36
N LYS A 287 2.01 -29.72 -3.15
CA LYS A 287 2.87 -30.89 -2.90
C LYS A 287 4.35 -30.65 -3.21
N MET A 288 4.69 -29.53 -3.84
CA MET A 288 6.03 -29.29 -4.33
C MET A 288 7.03 -28.99 -3.19
N PRO A 289 8.26 -29.53 -3.23
CA PRO A 289 9.31 -29.17 -2.29
C PRO A 289 9.60 -27.66 -2.28
N THR A 290 9.87 -27.12 -1.10
CA THR A 290 10.15 -25.68 -0.89
C THR A 290 11.34 -25.18 -1.73
N ILE A 291 12.30 -26.06 -2.04
CA ILE A 291 13.44 -25.71 -2.90
C ILE A 291 12.94 -25.28 -4.28
N LEU A 292 12.07 -26.08 -4.91
CA LEU A 292 11.52 -25.76 -6.24
C LEU A 292 10.63 -24.52 -6.21
N LYS A 293 9.82 -24.34 -5.15
CA LYS A 293 9.04 -23.11 -4.95
C LYS A 293 9.92 -21.87 -4.91
N ARG A 294 11.05 -21.95 -4.21
CA ARG A 294 12.00 -20.83 -4.03
C ARG A 294 12.83 -20.55 -5.29
N THR A 295 13.17 -21.57 -6.08
CA THR A 295 14.06 -21.41 -7.24
C THR A 295 13.29 -21.20 -8.54
N ILE A 296 12.33 -22.06 -8.86
CA ILE A 296 11.60 -22.03 -10.14
C ILE A 296 10.50 -20.99 -10.10
N PHE A 297 9.72 -20.95 -9.01
CA PHE A 297 8.57 -20.06 -8.89
C PHE A 297 8.91 -18.70 -8.28
N LEU A 298 10.17 -18.47 -7.91
CA LEU A 298 10.65 -17.22 -7.30
C LEU A 298 9.97 -16.90 -5.95
N GLU A 299 9.55 -17.91 -5.20
CA GLU A 299 8.99 -17.72 -3.85
C GLU A 299 10.09 -17.47 -2.81
N PHE A 300 10.80 -16.35 -2.94
CA PHE A 300 11.91 -16.00 -2.05
C PHE A 300 11.48 -15.93 -0.57
N PRO A 301 12.37 -16.28 0.38
CA PRO A 301 12.06 -16.24 1.81
C PRO A 301 11.55 -14.88 2.33
N MET A 302 11.91 -13.78 1.67
CA MET A 302 11.45 -12.43 2.03
C MET A 302 9.94 -12.24 1.87
N TYR A 303 9.28 -13.00 0.99
CA TYR A 303 7.84 -12.93 0.76
C TYR A 303 7.04 -13.75 1.77
N VAL A 304 7.66 -14.74 2.41
CA VAL A 304 6.98 -15.67 3.31
C VAL A 304 6.82 -15.03 4.69
N PHE A 305 5.57 -14.95 5.16
CA PHE A 305 5.25 -14.59 6.54
C PHE A 305 5.19 -15.84 7.42
N ASP A 306 5.84 -15.78 8.58
CA ASP A 306 5.88 -16.87 9.55
C ASP A 306 5.21 -16.41 10.87
N PRO A 307 3.99 -16.92 11.18
CA PRO A 307 3.30 -16.61 12.42
C PRO A 307 4.08 -16.98 13.68
N ALA A 308 4.86 -18.07 13.67
CA ALA A 308 5.57 -18.56 14.85
C ALA A 308 6.67 -17.59 15.30
N LYS A 309 7.30 -16.91 14.34
CA LYS A 309 8.26 -15.82 14.62
C LYS A 309 7.58 -14.55 15.13
N HIS A 310 6.31 -14.36 14.81
CA HIS A 310 5.53 -13.19 15.22
C HIS A 310 4.84 -13.37 16.58
N SER A 311 4.33 -14.57 16.90
CA SER A 311 3.72 -14.87 18.20
C SER A 311 4.75 -14.93 19.33
N SER A 312 5.96 -15.41 19.06
CA SER A 312 7.08 -15.39 20.00
C SER A 312 7.67 -13.99 20.26
N GLY A 313 7.30 -12.99 19.45
CA GLY A 313 7.71 -11.58 19.59
C GLY A 313 6.62 -10.64 20.13
N ALA A 314 5.42 -11.17 20.47
CA ALA A 314 4.28 -10.35 20.92
C ALA A 314 4.43 -9.75 22.34
N LYS A 315 5.56 -10.00 23.03
CA LYS A 315 6.03 -9.15 24.12
C LYS A 315 7.34 -8.47 23.70
N GLY A 316 7.19 -7.37 22.98
CA GLY A 316 8.22 -6.36 22.77
C GLY A 316 9.06 -6.56 21.53
N GLN A 317 8.77 -5.78 20.47
CA GLN A 317 9.77 -4.97 19.77
C GLN A 317 9.12 -4.17 18.63
N GLY A 318 9.26 -2.85 18.73
CA GLY A 318 9.24 -1.95 17.59
C GLY A 318 10.68 -1.53 17.27
N GLY A 319 11.07 -1.70 16.01
CA GLY A 319 12.10 -0.89 15.33
C GLY A 319 13.56 -1.36 15.38
N ALA A 320 14.13 -1.51 14.16
CA ALA A 320 15.57 -1.51 13.76
C ALA A 320 16.43 -2.71 14.22
N GLU A 321 17.38 -3.27 13.47
CA GLU A 321 18.06 -2.88 12.23
C GLU A 321 18.79 -4.11 11.64
N GLU A 322 19.31 -3.96 10.41
CA GLU A 322 20.07 -4.91 9.58
C GLU A 322 21.44 -5.33 10.16
N GLY A 323 21.98 -6.43 9.64
CA GLY A 323 23.37 -6.84 9.86
C GLY A 323 23.67 -8.24 9.32
N THR A 324 24.14 -8.30 8.08
CA THR A 324 24.68 -9.45 7.34
C THR A 324 25.73 -10.27 8.09
N HIS A 325 25.74 -11.60 7.91
CA HIS A 325 26.88 -12.33 7.33
C HIS A 325 26.46 -13.75 6.91
N ALA A 326 26.74 -14.07 5.65
CA ALA A 326 26.63 -15.40 5.08
C ALA A 326 27.72 -16.32 5.63
N GLY A 327 27.35 -17.56 5.92
CA GLY A 327 28.25 -18.64 6.31
C GLY A 327 27.54 -19.96 6.13
N SER A 328 27.60 -20.48 4.90
CA SER A 328 27.21 -21.85 4.56
C SER A 328 27.94 -22.84 5.47
N ALA A 329 27.19 -23.52 6.33
CA ALA A 329 27.58 -24.83 6.84
C ALA A 329 26.31 -25.66 6.99
N SER A 330 26.23 -26.70 6.16
CA SER A 330 25.35 -27.84 6.28
C SER A 330 25.17 -28.26 7.75
N ARG A 331 23.94 -28.26 8.26
CA ARG A 331 23.60 -29.11 9.40
C ARG A 331 22.37 -29.92 9.07
N GLN A 332 22.70 -31.15 8.71
CA GLN A 332 21.84 -32.31 8.76
C GLN A 332 21.02 -32.33 10.05
N ASN A 333 19.83 -32.87 9.86
CA ASN A 333 18.94 -33.41 10.86
C ASN A 333 19.73 -34.25 11.88
N SER A 334 19.91 -33.74 13.10
CA SER A 334 20.21 -34.56 14.26
C SER A 334 19.34 -34.11 15.43
N GLN A 335 18.27 -34.88 15.65
CA GLN A 335 17.71 -35.09 16.97
C GLN A 335 18.86 -35.51 17.89
N GLY A 336 19.20 -34.66 18.86
CA GLY A 336 20.33 -34.89 19.74
C GLY A 336 20.53 -33.73 20.70
N ASN A 337 19.85 -33.81 21.84
CA ASN A 337 20.19 -33.22 23.13
C ASN A 337 21.38 -32.22 23.13
N ARG A 338 21.16 -30.93 22.82
CA ARG A 338 22.16 -29.90 23.11
C ARG A 338 22.22 -29.69 24.62
N GLN A 339 23.31 -30.17 25.23
CA GLN A 339 23.67 -29.84 26.60
C GLN A 339 23.79 -28.31 26.75
N SER A 340 23.27 -27.78 27.84
CA SER A 340 23.40 -26.39 28.25
C SER A 340 24.80 -26.16 28.82
N GLY A 341 25.63 -25.33 28.19
CA GLY A 341 26.92 -24.90 28.75
C GLY A 341 28.06 -24.79 27.74
N ASP A 342 27.85 -24.12 26.59
CA ASP A 342 28.95 -23.90 25.64
C ASP A 342 29.86 -22.78 26.14
N GLN A 343 31.16 -23.04 26.21
CA GLN A 343 32.19 -22.04 26.54
C GLN A 343 32.67 -21.38 25.24
N ARG A 344 32.79 -20.05 25.26
CA ARG A 344 33.37 -19.30 24.13
C ARG A 344 34.42 -18.30 24.62
N PRO A 345 35.52 -18.09 23.88
CA PRO A 345 36.44 -17.00 24.15
C PRO A 345 35.78 -15.64 23.81
N THR A 346 36.06 -14.64 24.62
CA THR A 346 35.67 -13.23 24.38
C THR A 346 36.78 -12.51 23.62
N ALA A 347 36.46 -11.35 23.02
CA ALA A 347 37.44 -10.54 22.29
C ALA A 347 38.60 -10.02 23.16
N SER A 348 38.41 -10.00 24.49
CA SER A 348 39.44 -9.69 25.49
C SER A 348 40.20 -10.92 26.01
N GLY A 349 39.96 -12.11 25.45
CA GLY A 349 40.71 -13.34 25.76
C GLY A 349 40.15 -14.19 26.91
N HIS A 350 39.11 -13.75 27.62
CA HIS A 350 38.50 -14.54 28.70
C HIS A 350 37.52 -15.58 28.19
N LEU A 351 37.47 -16.75 28.84
CA LEU A 351 36.45 -17.78 28.60
C LEU A 351 35.13 -17.38 29.25
N LEU A 352 34.03 -17.56 28.51
CA LEU A 352 32.69 -17.20 28.95
C LEU A 352 31.74 -18.39 28.79
N ASN A 353 31.15 -18.82 29.91
CA ASN A 353 30.12 -19.85 29.94
C ASN A 353 28.79 -19.24 29.49
N CYS A 354 28.22 -19.77 28.41
CA CYS A 354 26.98 -19.26 27.82
C CYS A 354 25.85 -20.29 27.96
N TYR A 355 24.74 -19.88 28.59
CA TYR A 355 23.55 -20.72 28.72
C TYR A 355 22.42 -20.17 27.85
N PHE A 356 21.81 -21.07 27.07
CA PHE A 356 20.77 -20.73 26.10
C PHE A 356 19.48 -21.50 26.40
N CYS A 357 18.34 -20.88 26.12
CA CYS A 357 17.04 -21.53 26.17
C CYS A 357 17.00 -22.66 25.14
N LYS A 358 16.68 -23.88 25.59
CA LYS A 358 16.60 -25.08 24.72
C LYS A 358 15.50 -24.99 23.66
N THR A 359 14.47 -24.17 23.90
CA THR A 359 13.31 -24.05 23.02
C THR A 359 13.49 -22.97 21.95
N CYS A 360 13.99 -21.79 22.31
CA CYS A 360 14.08 -20.64 21.38
C CYS A 360 15.51 -20.22 21.03
N GLY A 361 16.53 -20.84 21.63
CA GLY A 361 17.94 -20.50 21.39
C GLY A 361 18.37 -19.13 21.94
N THR A 362 17.49 -18.42 22.63
CA THR A 362 17.83 -17.13 23.26
C THR A 362 18.82 -17.35 24.40
N ARG A 363 19.85 -16.52 24.44
CA ARG A 363 20.85 -16.52 25.52
C ARG A 363 20.25 -15.98 26.81
N LEU A 364 20.33 -16.77 27.88
CA LEU A 364 19.75 -16.46 29.18
C LEU A 364 20.82 -15.95 30.14
N ILE A 365 21.98 -16.60 30.18
CA ILE A 365 23.01 -16.36 31.19
C ILE A 365 24.39 -16.35 30.56
N HIS A 366 25.22 -15.42 31.02
CA HIS A 366 26.67 -15.43 30.87
C HIS A 366 27.32 -15.50 32.25
N SER A 367 28.26 -16.42 32.42
CA SER A 367 29.12 -16.47 33.60
C SER A 367 30.57 -16.51 33.13
N THR A 368 31.41 -15.69 33.73
CA THR A 368 32.87 -15.74 33.52
C THR A 368 33.46 -16.57 34.66
N PRO A 369 34.19 -17.67 34.38
CA PRO A 369 34.89 -18.40 35.43
C PRO A 369 35.80 -17.47 36.25
N GLY A 370 35.70 -17.52 37.57
CA GLY A 370 36.48 -16.69 38.50
C GLY A 370 35.91 -15.30 38.80
N LYS A 371 34.68 -14.98 38.35
CA LYS A 371 33.94 -13.80 38.80
C LYS A 371 32.67 -14.23 39.55
N ASP A 372 32.42 -13.61 40.70
CA ASP A 372 31.19 -13.82 41.50
C ASP A 372 29.97 -13.06 40.93
N ILE A 373 30.06 -12.62 39.68
CA ILE A 373 29.04 -11.84 39.00
C ILE A 373 28.56 -12.63 37.77
N VAL A 374 27.24 -12.82 37.70
CA VAL A 374 26.57 -13.50 36.60
C VAL A 374 25.68 -12.51 35.86
N SER A 375 25.85 -12.40 34.54
CA SER A 375 25.01 -11.56 33.71
C SER A 375 23.82 -12.35 33.20
N VAL A 376 22.62 -11.97 33.63
CA VAL A 376 21.36 -12.61 33.22
C VAL A 376 20.60 -11.66 32.30
N LYS A 377 19.96 -12.21 31.26
CA LYS A 377 19.06 -11.44 30.41
C LYS A 377 17.88 -10.92 31.24
N GLY A 378 17.65 -9.61 31.20
CA GLY A 378 16.57 -8.95 31.94
C GLY A 378 15.20 -9.53 31.60
N GLY A 379 14.36 -9.71 32.62
CA GLY A 379 13.02 -10.30 32.50
C GLY A 379 12.97 -11.83 32.42
N CYS A 380 14.12 -12.53 32.55
CA CYS A 380 14.17 -13.99 32.53
C CYS A 380 14.12 -14.66 33.92
N ILE A 381 14.11 -13.88 35.00
CA ILE A 381 14.03 -14.38 36.38
C ILE A 381 12.82 -13.72 37.06
N GLU A 382 11.93 -14.54 37.60
CA GLU A 382 10.79 -14.11 38.40
C GLU A 382 11.16 -14.10 39.90
N GLY A 383 10.60 -13.18 40.67
CA GLY A 383 10.81 -13.13 42.13
C GLY A 383 12.13 -12.50 42.60
N LEU A 384 12.87 -11.80 41.72
CA LEU A 384 14.01 -10.99 42.15
C LEU A 384 13.55 -9.77 42.93
N ASP A 385 14.18 -9.55 44.09
CA ASP A 385 14.07 -8.28 44.80
C ASP A 385 14.96 -7.23 44.12
N TRP A 386 14.33 -6.24 43.51
CA TRP A 386 15.00 -5.17 42.78
C TRP A 386 15.43 -4.01 43.67
N GLN A 387 15.12 -4.02 44.98
CA GLN A 387 15.41 -2.91 45.88
C GLN A 387 16.91 -2.58 45.98
N SER A 388 17.79 -3.57 45.80
CA SER A 388 19.24 -3.41 45.82
C SER A 388 19.87 -3.22 44.43
N ALA A 389 19.06 -3.20 43.36
CA ALA A 389 19.56 -3.13 42.00
C ALA A 389 20.13 -1.75 41.67
N ARG A 390 21.36 -1.71 41.15
CA ARG A 390 22.00 -0.48 40.67
C ARG A 390 21.83 -0.34 39.15
N HIS A 391 21.39 0.84 38.70
CA HIS A 391 21.14 1.14 37.29
C HIS A 391 22.16 2.15 36.76
N ILE A 392 23.26 1.63 36.22
CA ILE A 392 24.41 2.45 35.83
C ILE A 392 24.18 3.28 34.55
N TRP A 393 23.36 2.82 33.59
CA TRP A 393 22.98 3.58 32.38
C TRP A 393 21.53 3.29 31.97
N CYS A 394 20.64 4.29 31.98
CA CYS A 394 19.21 4.05 31.73
C CYS A 394 18.47 5.25 31.13
N LYS A 395 18.50 5.39 29.80
CA LYS A 395 17.61 6.31 29.07
C LYS A 395 16.13 5.88 29.13
N ARG A 396 15.88 4.57 29.23
CA ARG A 396 14.58 3.91 29.48
C ARG A 396 14.86 2.57 30.16
N ALA A 397 14.18 2.28 31.27
CA ALA A 397 14.32 1.01 31.98
C ALA A 397 13.12 0.10 31.75
N MET A 398 13.39 -1.19 31.58
CA MET A 398 12.38 -2.25 31.40
C MET A 398 11.95 -2.89 32.73
N VAL A 399 12.66 -2.56 33.82
CA VAL A 399 12.39 -2.99 35.21
C VAL A 399 12.32 -1.76 36.12
N PRO A 400 11.62 -1.83 37.27
CA PRO A 400 11.52 -0.71 38.21
C PRO A 400 12.90 -0.30 38.72
N ILE A 401 13.16 1.01 38.78
CA ILE A 401 14.41 1.53 39.34
C ILE A 401 14.14 2.04 40.75
N PRO A 402 14.85 1.57 41.78
CA PRO A 402 14.69 2.06 43.15
C PRO A 402 14.93 3.58 43.28
N GLU A 403 14.28 4.19 44.27
CA GLU A 403 14.47 5.60 44.62
C GLU A 403 15.84 5.79 45.29
N GLY A 404 16.56 6.86 44.94
CA GLY A 404 17.87 7.21 45.54
C GLY A 404 19.11 6.55 44.89
N VAL A 405 18.94 5.66 43.91
CA VAL A 405 20.07 5.06 43.17
C VAL A 405 20.61 6.03 42.13
N GLU A 406 21.94 6.16 42.02
CA GLU A 406 22.61 6.95 40.98
C GLU A 406 22.21 6.47 39.57
N LYS A 407 21.86 7.40 38.69
CA LYS A 407 21.41 7.11 37.32
C LYS A 407 22.11 8.06 36.35
N PHE A 408 22.63 7.50 35.27
CA PHE A 408 23.19 8.25 34.15
C PHE A 408 22.38 7.96 32.88
N ASP A 409 22.06 9.00 32.11
CA ASP A 409 21.26 8.87 30.88
C ASP A 409 22.07 8.24 29.73
N GLU A 410 23.39 8.43 29.75
CA GLU A 410 24.37 7.95 28.75
C GLU A 410 25.68 7.57 29.49
N GLU A 411 26.59 6.85 28.81
CA GLU A 411 27.86 6.40 29.40
C GLU A 411 28.73 7.61 29.84
N PRO A 412 29.41 7.57 31.00
CA PRO A 412 30.12 8.73 31.53
C PRO A 412 31.42 8.87 30.74
N THR A 413 31.68 10.05 30.17
CA THR A 413 33.00 10.41 29.65
C THR A 413 33.99 10.48 30.81
N ASP A 414 35.23 10.03 30.61
CA ASP A 414 36.30 9.79 31.61
C ASP A 414 36.67 10.97 32.57
N GLU A 415 35.95 12.09 32.56
CA GLU A 415 36.26 13.33 33.28
C GLU A 415 35.20 13.79 34.31
N ALA A 416 34.34 12.90 34.83
CA ALA A 416 33.42 13.29 35.91
C ALA A 416 34.17 13.35 37.28
N PRO A 417 34.02 14.43 38.08
CA PRO A 417 34.71 14.53 39.37
C PRO A 417 34.15 13.54 40.38
N GLN A 418 35.02 12.69 40.94
CA GLN A 418 34.73 11.90 42.14
C GLN A 418 34.34 12.86 43.28
N LYS A 419 33.07 12.78 43.70
CA LYS A 419 32.65 13.29 45.00
C LYS A 419 32.56 12.11 45.96
N ASP A 420 33.30 12.22 47.04
CA ASP A 420 33.41 11.24 48.10
C ASP A 420 32.03 10.92 48.70
N ALA A 421 31.66 9.64 48.67
CA ALA A 421 30.57 9.09 49.47
C ALA A 421 31.17 8.20 50.59
N PRO A 422 30.56 8.16 51.79
CA PRO A 422 31.22 7.65 53.00
C PRO A 422 31.44 6.13 52.95
N LEU A 423 32.62 5.74 53.45
CA LEU A 423 33.05 4.36 53.65
C LEU A 423 32.07 3.55 54.53
N GLY A 424 31.53 2.47 53.95
CA GLY A 424 30.98 1.31 54.65
C GLY A 424 31.70 0.05 54.15
N SER A 425 32.76 -0.32 54.87
CA SER A 425 33.54 -1.58 54.88
C SER A 425 33.34 -2.61 53.74
N GLY A 426 34.38 -2.72 52.90
CA GLY A 426 35.06 -4.01 52.63
C GLY A 426 34.58 -4.85 51.44
N GLU A 427 35.06 -4.54 50.24
CA GLU A 427 35.79 -5.40 49.27
C GLU A 427 35.61 -4.90 47.82
N ASP A 428 36.70 -5.00 47.04
CA ASP A 428 37.06 -4.20 45.87
C ASP A 428 36.00 -3.97 44.78
N VAL A 429 35.71 -2.70 44.47
CA VAL A 429 34.91 -2.27 43.32
C VAL A 429 35.81 -1.67 42.25
N SER A 430 36.62 -2.51 41.59
CA SER A 430 37.36 -2.11 40.39
C SER A 430 36.80 -2.82 39.16
N PHE A 431 36.53 -2.03 38.11
CA PHE A 431 36.19 -2.43 36.73
C PHE A 431 34.81 -3.06 36.47
N MET A 432 33.81 -2.22 36.24
CA MET A 432 32.74 -2.50 35.27
C MET A 432 32.88 -1.60 34.04
N ARG A 433 33.86 -1.93 33.16
CA ARG A 433 33.83 -1.45 31.78
C ARG A 433 32.88 -2.32 30.96
N GLY A 434 31.97 -1.68 30.23
CA GLY A 434 31.20 -2.34 29.18
C GLY A 434 32.14 -2.96 28.14
N SER A 435 31.84 -4.16 27.67
CA SER A 435 32.62 -4.83 26.63
C SER A 435 32.25 -4.25 25.26
N GLY A 436 32.72 -3.06 24.91
CA GLY A 436 32.53 -2.50 23.57
C GLY A 436 33.16 -1.12 23.36
N GLY A 437 34.06 -1.03 22.37
CA GLY A 437 34.45 0.23 21.73
C GLY A 437 35.76 0.86 22.23
N SER A 438 36.63 1.24 21.29
CA SER A 438 37.87 2.01 21.51
C SER A 438 37.60 3.51 21.27
N PRO A 439 38.37 4.46 21.85
CA PRO A 439 37.97 5.86 22.05
C PRO A 439 37.87 6.79 20.82
N ASP A 440 38.16 6.34 19.60
CA ASP A 440 38.37 7.25 18.46
C ASP A 440 37.10 7.62 17.65
N ASP A 441 35.94 7.00 17.92
CA ASP A 441 34.71 7.21 17.11
C ASP A 441 33.70 8.20 17.71
N ASP A 442 33.82 8.60 18.98
CA ASP A 442 32.80 9.43 19.66
C ASP A 442 32.93 10.95 19.44
N ALA A 443 34.07 11.43 18.94
CA ALA A 443 34.32 12.87 18.80
C ALA A 443 33.47 13.57 17.72
N LYS A 444 32.87 12.85 16.77
CA LYS A 444 32.10 13.44 15.65
C LYS A 444 30.58 13.52 15.88
N ARG A 445 30.06 12.95 16.97
CA ARG A 445 28.60 12.85 17.20
C ARG A 445 28.06 13.92 18.16
N THR A 446 28.93 14.53 18.95
CA THR A 446 28.59 15.39 20.08
C THR A 446 28.29 16.84 19.68
N GLU A 447 28.71 17.27 18.48
CA GLU A 447 28.56 18.66 18.05
C GLU A 447 27.18 19.01 17.46
N LYS A 448 26.38 18.01 17.03
CA LYS A 448 25.09 18.27 16.35
C LYS A 448 23.84 18.25 17.24
N ARG A 449 23.97 17.90 18.52
CA ARG A 449 22.81 17.67 19.41
C ARG A 449 22.52 18.79 20.41
N LYS A 450 23.43 19.75 20.62
CA LYS A 450 23.24 20.85 21.60
C LYS A 450 22.39 22.04 21.13
N ALA A 451 21.78 22.00 19.95
CA ALA A 451 21.04 23.14 19.40
C ALA A 451 19.49 23.03 19.41
N LYS A 452 18.89 22.02 20.04
CA LYS A 452 17.42 21.79 19.89
C LYS A 452 16.64 21.44 21.16
N GLY A 453 17.14 21.79 22.33
CA GLY A 453 16.49 21.53 23.62
C GLY A 453 16.46 22.75 24.53
N LYS A 454 15.71 23.78 24.15
CA LYS A 454 15.22 24.80 25.10
C LYS A 454 13.77 25.16 24.76
N GLU A 455 13.00 25.41 25.81
CA GLU A 455 11.62 25.91 25.84
C GLU A 455 10.49 24.90 25.58
N LYS A 456 10.14 24.11 26.61
CA LYS A 456 8.75 23.70 26.86
C LYS A 456 8.56 23.43 28.35
N GLU A 457 8.23 24.48 29.09
CA GLU A 457 7.65 24.36 30.43
C GLU A 457 6.64 25.50 30.68
N ARG A 458 5.57 25.14 31.43
CA ARG A 458 4.45 25.96 31.96
C ARG A 458 3.36 26.27 30.92
N ILE A 459 2.06 26.09 31.17
CA ILE A 459 1.13 26.40 32.29
C ILE A 459 -0.07 25.42 32.12
N GLY A 460 -0.69 24.75 33.09
CA GLY A 460 -1.43 25.22 34.28
C GLY A 460 -2.94 24.89 34.10
N VAL A 461 -3.52 24.16 35.06
CA VAL A 461 -4.89 23.58 35.07
C VAL A 461 -5.89 24.51 35.75
N GLU A 462 -7.12 24.63 35.24
CA GLU A 462 -8.28 25.13 36.01
C GLU A 462 -9.62 24.55 35.50
N GLN A 463 -10.57 24.30 36.41
CA GLN A 463 -11.80 23.49 36.23
C GLN A 463 -13.08 24.33 36.03
N ARG A 464 -13.96 23.87 35.09
CA ARG A 464 -15.47 23.84 35.02
C ARG A 464 -16.30 25.13 35.29
N PRO A 465 -17.53 25.33 34.71
CA PRO A 465 -18.61 24.34 34.70
C PRO A 465 -19.61 24.32 33.53
N ALA A 466 -20.42 23.26 33.56
CA ALA A 466 -21.59 23.01 32.74
C ALA A 466 -22.71 24.06 32.96
N SER A 467 -23.15 24.71 31.89
CA SER A 467 -24.49 25.34 31.78
C SER A 467 -24.71 25.98 30.40
N ARG A 468 -24.85 25.20 29.33
CA ARG A 468 -25.47 25.72 28.08
C ARG A 468 -26.01 24.67 27.11
N GLU A 469 -26.36 23.50 27.61
CA GLU A 469 -26.95 22.40 26.82
C GLU A 469 -28.50 22.38 26.82
N ARG A 470 -29.17 23.47 27.22
CA ARG A 470 -30.64 23.51 27.35
C ARG A 470 -31.38 24.56 26.53
N HIS A 471 -30.79 25.07 25.45
CA HIS A 471 -31.47 26.06 24.58
C HIS A 471 -31.52 25.73 23.08
N ILE A 472 -31.11 24.52 22.65
CA ILE A 472 -31.12 24.14 21.21
C ILE A 472 -31.93 22.84 20.98
N GLN A 473 -32.96 22.60 21.79
CA GLN A 473 -33.90 21.47 21.59
C GLN A 473 -35.38 21.89 21.51
N SER A 474 -35.71 23.19 21.52
CA SER A 474 -37.10 23.65 21.45
C SER A 474 -37.52 24.28 20.11
N ALA A 475 -36.64 24.38 19.11
CA ALA A 475 -36.95 25.04 17.83
C ALA A 475 -37.34 24.08 16.67
N ALA A 476 -37.31 22.76 16.89
CA ALA A 476 -37.48 21.76 15.83
C ALA A 476 -38.81 20.97 15.93
N ARG A 477 -39.89 21.59 16.42
CA ARG A 477 -41.15 20.86 16.64
C ARG A 477 -42.40 21.31 15.89
N ASN A 478 -42.37 22.38 15.08
CA ASN A 478 -43.58 22.82 14.38
C ASN A 478 -43.30 23.23 12.93
N LEU A 479 -43.30 22.28 11.99
CA LEU A 479 -43.55 22.54 10.57
C LEU A 479 -44.38 21.37 10.00
N THR A 480 -45.62 21.66 9.62
CA THR A 480 -46.61 20.72 9.10
C THR A 480 -46.47 20.52 7.58
N SER A 481 -46.96 19.38 7.12
CA SER A 481 -46.87 18.82 5.77
C SER A 481 -47.61 19.61 4.68
N GLY A 482 -46.99 20.65 4.13
CA GLY A 482 -47.53 21.37 2.97
C GLY A 482 -46.56 22.27 2.19
N GLU A 483 -45.30 22.43 2.63
CA GLU A 483 -44.38 23.43 2.05
C GLU A 483 -43.03 22.85 1.57
N THR A 484 -42.97 21.56 1.25
CA THR A 484 -41.70 20.87 0.91
C THR A 484 -41.16 21.23 -0.48
N GLU A 485 -42.01 21.59 -1.45
CA GLU A 485 -41.56 22.02 -2.78
C GLU A 485 -41.00 23.45 -2.78
N ASN A 486 -41.59 24.37 -1.99
CA ASN A 486 -41.09 25.73 -1.86
C ASN A 486 -39.80 25.81 -1.03
N ALA A 487 -39.63 24.95 -0.02
CA ALA A 487 -38.43 24.95 0.81
C ALA A 487 -37.17 24.51 0.06
N ALA A 488 -37.26 23.52 -0.83
CA ALA A 488 -36.13 23.06 -1.64
C ALA A 488 -35.71 24.09 -2.71
N PHE A 489 -36.69 24.76 -3.32
CA PHE A 489 -36.44 25.84 -4.28
C PHE A 489 -35.86 27.09 -3.61
N LEU A 490 -36.39 27.49 -2.45
CA LEU A 490 -35.86 28.59 -1.64
C LEU A 490 -34.46 28.29 -1.08
N ALA A 491 -34.17 27.03 -0.71
CA ALA A 491 -32.85 26.61 -0.25
C ALA A 491 -31.81 26.66 -1.38
N SER A 492 -32.14 26.21 -2.60
CA SER A 492 -31.25 26.34 -3.76
C SER A 492 -30.98 27.80 -4.13
N ARG A 493 -32.02 28.64 -4.16
CA ARG A 493 -31.88 30.06 -4.51
C ARG A 493 -31.10 30.86 -3.45
N ARG A 494 -31.20 30.47 -2.18
CA ARG A 494 -30.39 31.03 -1.08
C ARG A 494 -28.95 30.54 -1.11
N MET A 495 -28.68 29.31 -1.56
CA MET A 495 -27.32 28.83 -1.83
C MET A 495 -26.65 29.61 -2.97
N GLU A 496 -27.39 29.97 -4.01
CA GLU A 496 -26.88 30.78 -5.13
C GLU A 496 -26.60 32.24 -4.73
N SER A 497 -27.50 32.85 -3.94
CA SER A 497 -27.27 34.18 -3.35
C SER A 497 -26.07 34.22 -2.40
N LEU A 498 -25.83 33.16 -1.62
CA LEU A 498 -24.68 33.07 -0.72
C LEU A 498 -23.35 32.81 -1.46
N ARG A 499 -23.37 32.13 -2.61
CA ARG A 499 -22.20 32.01 -3.49
C ARG A 499 -21.85 33.35 -4.15
N GLY A 500 -22.85 34.15 -4.53
CA GLY A 500 -22.65 35.52 -5.04
C GLY A 500 -22.04 36.46 -4.00
N LEU A 501 -22.51 36.41 -2.75
CA LEU A 501 -21.99 37.23 -1.65
C LEU A 501 -20.51 36.94 -1.30
N ARG A 502 -20.03 35.72 -1.57
CA ARG A 502 -18.64 35.31 -1.37
C ARG A 502 -17.67 35.94 -2.39
N ALA A 503 -18.15 36.24 -3.61
CA ALA A 503 -17.35 36.92 -4.62
C ALA A 503 -17.18 38.41 -4.33
N SER A 504 -18.19 39.07 -3.74
CA SER A 504 -18.14 40.49 -3.36
C SER A 504 -17.32 40.75 -2.08
N THR A 505 -17.32 39.83 -1.11
CA THR A 505 -16.53 39.99 0.13
C THR A 505 -15.03 39.75 -0.06
N GLU A 506 -14.61 39.00 -1.10
CA GLU A 506 -13.19 38.86 -1.45
C GLU A 506 -12.62 40.09 -2.18
N LEU A 507 -13.47 40.90 -2.82
CA LEU A 507 -13.06 42.15 -3.49
C LEU A 507 -12.97 43.35 -2.52
N ASP A 508 -13.86 43.46 -1.52
CA ASP A 508 -13.87 44.61 -0.60
C ASP A 508 -12.76 44.57 0.48
N VAL A 509 -12.23 43.38 0.82
CA VAL A 509 -11.18 43.25 1.85
C VAL A 509 -9.78 43.53 1.28
N ALA A 510 -9.60 43.52 -0.04
CA ALA A 510 -8.34 43.92 -0.69
C ALA A 510 -8.12 45.44 -0.72
N ALA A 511 -9.16 46.25 -0.44
CA ALA A 511 -9.12 47.70 -0.61
C ALA A 511 -8.80 48.51 0.68
N SER A 512 -8.73 47.90 1.86
CA SER A 512 -8.50 48.61 3.12
C SER A 512 -7.07 48.41 3.65
N GLY A 513 -6.09 48.98 2.97
CA GLY A 513 -4.70 49.06 3.41
C GLY A 513 -4.21 50.50 3.45
N LEU A 514 -4.59 51.27 4.47
CA LEU A 514 -4.05 52.61 4.71
C LEU A 514 -3.72 52.85 6.21
N ASP A 515 -2.41 53.01 6.40
CA ASP A 515 -1.69 53.95 7.27
C ASP A 515 -1.95 53.98 8.80
N VAL A 516 -0.99 53.47 9.59
CA VAL A 516 -0.71 53.94 10.95
C VAL A 516 0.80 53.88 11.23
N LYS A 517 1.42 55.06 11.39
CA LYS A 517 2.77 55.28 11.91
C LYS A 517 2.85 55.02 13.42
N GLY A 518 3.95 54.40 13.85
CA GLY A 518 4.67 54.75 15.09
C GLY A 518 4.30 54.03 16.40
N SER A 519 5.32 53.42 17.01
CA SER A 519 5.46 52.87 18.38
C SER A 519 4.93 51.44 18.69
N ASP A 520 5.84 50.63 19.24
CA ASP A 520 5.74 49.24 19.74
C ASP A 520 5.53 48.08 18.74
N LEU A 521 6.60 47.76 18.01
CA LEU A 521 6.70 46.70 16.99
C LEU A 521 6.63 45.25 17.50
N THR A 522 6.84 44.98 18.79
CA THR A 522 6.82 43.59 19.34
C THR A 522 5.43 43.18 19.82
N SER A 523 4.69 44.07 20.48
CA SER A 523 3.30 43.85 20.93
C SER A 523 2.30 43.82 19.76
N SER A 524 2.53 44.66 18.74
CA SER A 524 1.66 44.75 17.56
C SER A 524 1.68 43.46 16.71
N LYS A 525 2.87 42.91 16.42
CA LYS A 525 3.02 41.66 15.65
C LYS A 525 2.44 40.44 16.38
N GLU A 526 2.54 40.38 17.70
CA GLU A 526 1.94 39.34 18.54
C GLU A 526 0.39 39.39 18.47
N ARG A 527 -0.18 40.60 18.56
CA ARG A 527 -1.63 40.83 18.46
C ARG A 527 -2.16 40.50 17.07
N GLU A 528 -1.42 40.82 16.03
CA GLU A 528 -1.78 40.52 14.65
C GLU A 528 -1.71 39.01 14.36
N ARG A 529 -0.69 38.31 14.87
CA ARG A 529 -0.62 36.84 14.81
C ARG A 529 -1.75 36.16 15.56
N LYS A 530 -2.13 36.67 16.74
CA LYS A 530 -3.30 36.15 17.50
C LYS A 530 -4.61 36.40 16.76
N ARG A 531 -4.79 37.58 16.15
CA ARG A 531 -5.98 37.89 15.32
C ARG A 531 -6.03 37.03 14.06
N SER A 532 -4.91 36.80 13.39
CA SER A 532 -4.81 35.93 12.22
C SER A 532 -5.16 34.48 12.57
N ARG A 533 -4.57 33.93 13.64
CA ARG A 533 -4.90 32.57 14.13
C ARG A 533 -6.37 32.43 14.55
N ARG A 534 -6.96 33.48 15.15
CA ARG A 534 -8.37 33.48 15.52
C ARG A 534 -9.28 33.46 14.29
N ARG A 535 -8.96 34.23 13.25
CA ARG A 535 -9.68 34.23 11.97
C ARG A 535 -9.54 32.89 11.25
N GLU A 536 -8.38 32.26 11.31
CA GLU A 536 -8.16 30.92 10.74
C GLU A 536 -8.96 29.85 11.48
N ASN A 537 -8.96 29.87 12.81
CA ASN A 537 -9.78 28.96 13.61
C ASN A 537 -11.28 29.17 13.38
N GLU A 538 -11.75 30.42 13.25
CA GLU A 538 -13.15 30.73 12.93
C GLU A 538 -13.53 30.21 11.53
N ARG A 539 -12.65 30.33 10.53
CA ARG A 539 -12.85 29.77 9.18
C ARG A 539 -12.93 28.25 9.18
N GLU A 540 -12.07 27.57 9.95
CA GLU A 540 -12.10 26.12 10.07
C GLU A 540 -13.37 25.65 10.79
N LEU A 541 -13.80 26.36 11.85
CA LEU A 541 -15.04 26.05 12.54
C LEU A 541 -16.27 26.24 11.64
N GLU A 542 -16.28 27.27 10.79
CA GLU A 542 -17.33 27.49 9.79
C GLU A 542 -17.33 26.40 8.71
N LYS A 543 -16.16 25.98 8.21
CA LYS A 543 -16.06 24.85 7.28
C LYS A 543 -16.61 23.57 7.87
N GLU A 544 -16.28 23.26 9.13
CA GLU A 544 -16.83 22.08 9.79
C GLU A 544 -18.34 22.17 10.00
N ARG A 545 -18.86 23.36 10.35
CA ARG A 545 -20.31 23.58 10.49
C ARG A 545 -21.03 23.40 9.15
N MET A 546 -20.47 23.91 8.07
CA MET A 546 -21.00 23.74 6.72
C MET A 546 -20.95 22.28 6.28
N ALA A 547 -19.85 21.57 6.52
CA ALA A 547 -19.72 20.14 6.19
C ALA A 547 -20.72 19.27 6.97
N ARG A 548 -20.92 19.56 8.26
CA ARG A 548 -21.95 18.90 9.07
C ARG A 548 -23.36 19.18 8.55
N TRP A 549 -23.64 20.41 8.15
CA TRP A 549 -24.93 20.80 7.58
C TRP A 549 -25.17 20.14 6.22
N GLU A 550 -24.20 20.15 5.30
CA GLU A 550 -24.31 19.48 3.99
C GLU A 550 -24.54 17.98 4.12
N LYS A 551 -23.89 17.35 5.10
CA LYS A 551 -24.12 15.92 5.41
C LYS A 551 -25.56 15.68 5.88
N SER A 552 -26.06 16.49 6.80
CA SER A 552 -27.43 16.39 7.30
C SER A 552 -28.46 16.62 6.19
N VAL A 553 -28.23 17.57 5.29
CA VAL A 553 -29.11 17.84 4.14
C VAL A 553 -29.11 16.65 3.16
N ARG A 554 -27.95 16.04 2.90
CA ARG A 554 -27.86 14.87 2.04
C ARG A 554 -28.59 13.66 2.62
N GLU A 555 -28.44 13.41 3.91
CA GLU A 555 -29.15 12.33 4.60
C GLU A 555 -30.67 12.50 4.52
N GLU A 556 -31.20 13.73 4.63
CA GLU A 556 -32.63 13.96 4.46
C GLU A 556 -33.10 13.87 3.01
N LEU A 557 -32.28 14.27 2.03
CA LEU A 557 -32.60 14.08 0.62
C LEU A 557 -32.67 12.59 0.25
N ASP A 558 -31.73 11.78 0.77
CA ASP A 558 -31.74 10.33 0.56
C ASP A 558 -32.98 9.69 1.19
N LYS A 559 -33.44 10.20 2.34
CA LYS A 559 -34.67 9.74 3.00
C LYS A 559 -35.92 10.07 2.19
N ILE A 560 -36.03 11.30 1.68
CA ILE A 560 -37.14 11.73 0.82
C ILE A 560 -37.19 10.88 -0.47
N GLU A 561 -36.04 10.60 -1.08
CA GLU A 561 -35.98 9.78 -2.29
C GLU A 561 -36.37 8.32 -2.02
N LEU A 562 -36.01 7.79 -0.85
CA LEU A 562 -36.44 6.46 -0.40
C LEU A 562 -37.96 6.40 -0.20
N GLU A 563 -38.55 7.41 0.44
CA GLU A 563 -40.00 7.51 0.64
C GLU A 563 -40.76 7.54 -0.70
N ARG A 564 -40.28 8.32 -1.68
CA ARG A 564 -40.86 8.33 -3.04
C ARG A 564 -40.80 6.97 -3.72
N ARG A 565 -39.69 6.23 -3.57
CA ARG A 565 -39.56 4.87 -4.14
C ARG A 565 -40.56 3.91 -3.51
N ILE A 566 -40.74 3.99 -2.20
CA ILE A 566 -41.72 3.17 -1.48
C ILE A 566 -43.14 3.51 -1.98
N GLU A 567 -43.49 4.79 -2.10
CA GLU A 567 -44.80 5.20 -2.64
C GLU A 567 -45.02 4.76 -4.09
N SER A 568 -43.98 4.76 -4.92
CA SER A 568 -44.04 4.27 -6.30
C SER A 568 -44.31 2.76 -6.34
N GLN A 569 -43.60 1.98 -5.51
CA GLN A 569 -43.80 0.54 -5.43
C GLN A 569 -45.18 0.18 -4.88
N GLN A 570 -45.69 0.97 -3.92
CA GLN A 570 -47.02 0.80 -3.37
C GLN A 570 -48.09 1.01 -4.46
N ARG A 571 -47.93 2.04 -5.30
CA ARG A 571 -48.82 2.32 -6.44
C ARG A 571 -48.82 1.19 -7.48
N GLU A 572 -47.64 0.68 -7.85
CA GLU A 572 -47.55 -0.48 -8.76
C GLU A 572 -48.24 -1.72 -8.17
N LEU A 573 -48.08 -1.96 -6.87
CA LEU A 573 -48.71 -3.10 -6.19
C LEU A 573 -50.24 -2.96 -6.17
N ASP A 574 -50.76 -1.76 -5.94
CA ASP A 574 -52.20 -1.49 -5.94
C ASP A 574 -52.81 -1.58 -7.35
N GLU A 575 -52.08 -1.18 -8.40
CA GLU A 575 -52.47 -1.42 -9.80
C GLU A 575 -52.54 -2.92 -10.12
N LEU A 576 -51.54 -3.71 -9.70
CA LEU A 576 -51.56 -5.16 -9.89
C LEU A 576 -52.72 -5.84 -9.15
N ARG A 577 -53.06 -5.37 -7.94
CA ARG A 577 -54.23 -5.84 -7.18
C ARG A 577 -55.54 -5.50 -7.89
N ALA A 578 -55.66 -4.29 -8.45
CA ALA A 578 -56.83 -3.89 -9.22
C ALA A 578 -57.01 -4.75 -10.49
N LEU A 579 -55.92 -5.08 -11.18
CA LEU A 579 -55.93 -5.98 -12.34
C LEU A 579 -56.30 -7.43 -11.95
N GLN A 580 -55.88 -7.91 -10.78
CA GLN A 580 -56.32 -9.21 -10.26
C GLN A 580 -57.80 -9.22 -9.88
N ALA A 581 -58.33 -8.13 -9.32
CA ALA A 581 -59.74 -8.00 -8.98
C ALA A 581 -60.64 -8.00 -10.24
N GLN A 582 -60.17 -7.43 -11.36
CA GLN A 582 -60.89 -7.50 -12.65
C GLN A 582 -60.89 -8.89 -13.30
N LYS A 583 -59.97 -9.78 -12.90
CA LYS A 583 -59.86 -11.15 -13.44
C LYS A 583 -60.68 -12.20 -12.69
N GLN A 584 -61.40 -11.85 -11.62
CA GLN A 584 -62.34 -12.76 -10.97
C GLN A 584 -63.71 -12.72 -11.69
N PRO A 585 -64.21 -13.85 -12.24
CA PRO A 585 -65.56 -13.92 -12.78
C PRO A 585 -66.57 -13.87 -11.63
N SER A 586 -67.66 -13.14 -11.82
CA SER A 586 -68.77 -13.02 -10.88
C SER A 586 -69.51 -14.36 -10.71
N GLU A 587 -69.13 -15.17 -9.73
CA GLU A 587 -69.99 -16.24 -9.22
C GLU A 587 -71.08 -15.64 -8.31
N ARG A 588 -72.11 -15.08 -8.93
CA ARG A 588 -73.41 -14.82 -8.28
C ARG A 588 -74.55 -15.16 -9.23
N SER A 589 -74.88 -16.45 -9.31
CA SER A 589 -76.25 -16.91 -9.48
C SER A 589 -76.31 -18.42 -9.28
N MET A 590 -76.99 -18.88 -8.23
CA MET A 590 -77.93 -20.01 -8.25
C MET A 590 -78.29 -20.34 -6.79
N SER A 591 -79.43 -19.79 -6.40
CA SER A 591 -80.27 -20.21 -5.28
C SER A 591 -80.84 -21.61 -5.51
N GLY A 592 -80.81 -22.48 -4.50
CA GLY A 592 -81.61 -23.71 -4.45
C GLY A 592 -81.34 -24.52 -3.17
N PRO A 593 -82.34 -25.15 -2.53
CA PRO A 593 -82.39 -25.22 -1.06
C PRO A 593 -82.19 -26.63 -0.47
N SER A 594 -81.99 -26.64 0.86
CA SER A 594 -82.44 -27.63 1.85
C SER A 594 -81.82 -29.03 1.93
N GLY A 595 -81.62 -29.49 3.17
CA GLY A 595 -81.38 -30.89 3.59
C GLY A 595 -80.00 -31.09 4.23
N SER A 596 -79.83 -30.94 5.55
CA SER A 596 -80.09 -31.92 6.62
C SER A 596 -79.04 -33.06 6.72
N SER A 597 -78.41 -33.14 7.91
CA SER A 597 -77.71 -34.29 8.53
C SER A 597 -76.55 -34.91 7.71
N GLU A 598 -75.53 -35.63 8.17
CA GLU A 598 -75.00 -36.25 9.39
C GLU A 598 -73.47 -36.33 9.13
N ALA A 599 -72.54 -35.98 10.01
CA ALA A 599 -72.05 -36.75 11.16
C ALA A 599 -71.86 -38.26 10.92
N GLU A 600 -70.74 -38.70 10.32
CA GLU A 600 -69.98 -39.91 10.76
C GLU A 600 -68.70 -40.08 9.92
N SER A 601 -67.49 -39.97 10.47
CA SER A 601 -66.76 -40.99 11.25
C SER A 601 -66.36 -42.25 10.48
N SER A 602 -65.05 -42.28 10.19
CA SER A 602 -64.17 -43.40 10.50
C SER A 602 -63.86 -44.48 9.45
N ARG A 603 -62.62 -44.94 9.60
CA ARG A 603 -62.04 -46.25 9.27
C ARG A 603 -61.63 -46.43 7.81
N ARG A 604 -60.32 -46.34 7.55
CA ARG A 604 -59.27 -47.37 7.75
C ARG A 604 -59.20 -48.29 6.53
N ARG A 605 -58.12 -48.11 5.76
CA ARG A 605 -57.09 -49.11 5.37
C ARG A 605 -57.55 -50.36 4.58
N PRO A 606 -56.63 -51.13 3.98
CA PRO A 606 -55.39 -50.75 3.30
C PRO A 606 -55.07 -51.64 2.05
N LEU A 607 -53.95 -51.33 1.39
CA LEU A 607 -52.99 -52.26 0.74
C LEU A 607 -53.48 -53.24 -0.34
N ASN A 608 -52.96 -53.10 -1.56
CA ASN A 608 -51.94 -54.02 -2.14
C ASN A 608 -51.53 -53.54 -3.55
N VAL A 609 -50.25 -53.28 -3.81
CA VAL A 609 -49.19 -54.20 -4.32
C VAL A 609 -49.22 -54.38 -5.84
N GLY A 610 -48.06 -54.15 -6.46
CA GLY A 610 -47.74 -54.51 -7.84
C GLY A 610 -46.92 -53.40 -8.51
N SER A 611 -45.65 -53.22 -8.21
CA SER A 611 -44.48 -53.95 -8.76
C SER A 611 -44.17 -53.61 -10.23
N SER A 612 -42.88 -53.28 -10.45
CA SER A 612 -42.14 -53.38 -11.72
C SER A 612 -42.49 -52.36 -12.80
N SER A 613 -41.59 -51.97 -13.70
CA SER A 613 -40.16 -51.64 -13.68
C SER A 613 -39.89 -50.95 -15.03
N ARG A 614 -38.73 -50.31 -15.14
CA ARG A 614 -38.02 -49.99 -16.40
C ARG A 614 -38.58 -48.86 -17.29
N ARG A 615 -37.92 -47.70 -17.15
CA ARG A 615 -37.08 -47.00 -18.16
C ARG A 615 -36.82 -47.73 -19.50
N PRO A 616 -36.24 -47.06 -20.55
CA PRO A 616 -35.86 -45.64 -20.66
C PRO A 616 -36.21 -44.97 -22.01
N GLY A 617 -36.03 -43.65 -22.04
CA GLY A 617 -35.74 -42.82 -23.21
C GLY A 617 -35.16 -41.51 -22.71
#